data_AF-A0A9P6JWM7-F1
#
_entry.id   AF-A0A9P6JWM7-F1
#
_cell.length_a   1.000
_cell.length_b   1.000
_cell.length_c   1.000
_cell.angle_alpha   90.00
_cell.angle_beta   90.00
_cell.angle_gamma   90.00
#
_symmetry.space_group_name_H-M   'P 1'
#
loop_
_entity.id
_entity.type
_entity.pdbx_description
1 polymer ?
#
loop_
_entity_poly.entity_id
_entity_poly.type
_entity_poly.pdbx_seq_one_letter_code
_entity_poly.pdbx_strand_id
1 'polypeptide(L)'
;MASNSTAKRAASTAPSLNSQLPYSFLGSNSSHSHDNGTGGRTYHIPNYATRYEKRSTQRTRQTISSYANDRTNLISVTFDEDRGSQRITIIFILAILFITAVPTWMGVPSLSQHYGPFKTTERHSGESNGSSDLDSPLDHARTIDVQQSQVNKHQLQSQDKTSWNVTWSKPEVSQTCHGFGTRQYTANLVNLPFFASWEDACRNTPVVIGGATYIHPSACEKGWLFGRVKGRWIVKSEDEVCLPHWGTPKDKGCSSAGSQRRHFEARLLRLKDGENRMALCWTTPIFIHGRPVPKPASCREGIWGVYGVWDVEDAAC
;
A
#
# COMPACT_ATOMS: atom_id res chain seq x y z
N MET A 1 -25.80 -10.44 62.88
CA MET A 1 -24.36 -10.13 62.93
C MET A 1 -23.95 -9.66 61.55
N ALA A 2 -23.67 -8.37 61.43
CA ALA A 2 -23.33 -7.69 60.19
C ALA A 2 -21.80 -7.66 60.02
N SER A 3 -21.32 -7.91 58.80
CA SER A 3 -19.89 -7.82 58.46
C SER A 3 -19.75 -6.98 57.19
N ASN A 4 -19.43 -5.70 57.38
CA ASN A 4 -19.05 -4.76 56.33
C ASN A 4 -17.60 -5.04 55.89
N SER A 5 -17.33 -5.14 54.58
CA SER A 5 -15.97 -5.06 54.04
C SER A 5 -15.86 -3.89 53.06
N THR A 6 -15.13 -2.86 53.49
CA THR A 6 -14.84 -1.61 52.78
C THR A 6 -13.61 -1.81 51.88
N ALA A 7 -13.77 -1.71 50.55
CA ALA A 7 -12.65 -1.75 49.61
C ALA A 7 -12.24 -0.33 49.17
N LYS A 8 -10.99 0.03 49.49
CA LYS A 8 -10.30 1.27 49.12
C LYS A 8 -10.02 1.35 47.61
N ARG A 9 -10.43 2.45 46.96
CA ARG A 9 -9.94 2.85 45.62
C ARG A 9 -8.58 3.54 45.75
N ALA A 10 -7.59 3.04 45.02
CA ALA A 10 -6.33 3.73 44.79
C ALA A 10 -6.39 4.47 43.44
N ALA A 11 -6.14 5.78 43.46
CA ALA A 11 -6.03 6.63 42.28
C ALA A 11 -4.63 6.46 41.65
N SER A 12 -4.58 6.21 40.35
CA SER A 12 -3.34 6.13 39.56
C SER A 12 -3.19 7.41 38.74
N THR A 13 -2.15 8.17 39.07
CA THR A 13 -1.76 9.40 38.39
C THR A 13 -0.82 9.07 37.22
N ALA A 14 -1.21 9.40 35.99
CA ALA A 14 -0.38 9.24 34.81
C ALA A 14 0.50 10.49 34.58
N PRO A 15 1.80 10.34 34.25
CA PRO A 15 2.63 11.47 33.85
C PRO A 15 2.57 11.71 32.34
N SER A 16 2.32 12.97 31.96
CA SER A 16 2.46 13.49 30.60
C SER A 16 3.93 13.73 30.25
N LEU A 17 4.40 13.21 29.12
CA LEU A 17 5.67 13.61 28.52
C LEU A 17 5.44 14.15 27.12
N ASN A 18 5.57 15.47 27.00
CA ASN A 18 5.58 16.23 25.76
C ASN A 18 6.96 16.88 25.64
N SER A 19 7.78 16.44 24.70
CA SER A 19 8.96 17.19 24.23
C SER A 19 9.41 16.68 22.86
N GLN A 20 9.06 17.42 21.81
CA GLN A 20 9.69 17.32 20.50
C GLN A 20 11.01 18.10 20.52
N LEU A 21 12.11 17.47 20.13
CA LEU A 21 13.39 18.13 19.86
C LEU A 21 13.56 18.31 18.35
N PRO A 22 14.15 19.44 17.88
CA PRO A 22 14.36 19.69 16.47
C PRO A 22 15.62 18.98 15.98
N TYR A 23 15.52 18.29 14.85
CA TYR A 23 16.65 17.69 14.14
C TYR A 23 17.15 18.67 13.07
N SER A 24 18.42 19.04 13.12
CA SER A 24 19.10 19.79 12.05
C SER A 24 20.22 18.95 11.46
N PHE A 25 20.15 18.71 10.14
CA PHE A 25 21.19 18.02 9.37
C PHE A 25 22.16 19.07 8.81
N LEU A 26 23.40 19.08 9.29
CA LEU A 26 24.53 19.68 8.59
C LEU A 26 25.50 18.55 8.21
N GLY A 27 25.48 18.17 6.94
CA GLY A 27 26.45 17.26 6.34
C GLY A 27 26.70 17.64 4.89
N SER A 28 27.92 18.04 4.57
CA SER A 28 28.34 18.36 3.21
C SER A 28 28.43 17.07 2.38
N ASN A 29 27.60 16.95 1.34
CA ASN A 29 27.65 15.83 0.41
C ASN A 29 28.71 16.06 -0.67
N SER A 30 29.82 15.32 -0.61
CA SER A 30 30.72 15.13 -1.74
C SER A 30 30.64 13.67 -2.20
N SER A 31 29.87 13.41 -3.27
CA SER A 31 29.81 12.11 -3.92
C SER A 31 30.80 12.06 -5.07
N HIS A 32 31.90 11.30 -4.93
CA HIS A 32 32.75 10.92 -6.06
C HIS A 32 32.18 9.67 -6.73
N SER A 33 31.66 9.80 -7.94
CA SER A 33 31.29 8.65 -8.79
C SER A 33 32.52 8.21 -9.58
N HIS A 34 32.95 6.97 -9.42
CA HIS A 34 33.97 6.35 -10.28
C HIS A 34 33.27 5.60 -11.41
N ASP A 35 33.52 6.00 -12.66
CA ASP A 35 32.97 5.34 -13.84
C ASP A 35 33.91 4.19 -14.26
N ASN A 36 33.40 2.96 -14.31
CA ASN A 36 34.18 1.76 -14.65
C ASN A 36 33.99 1.30 -16.11
N GLY A 37 33.49 2.18 -16.99
CA GLY A 37 33.47 1.94 -18.45
C GLY A 37 32.56 0.82 -18.95
N THR A 38 31.83 0.14 -18.05
CA THR A 38 30.90 -0.97 -18.34
C THR A 38 29.43 -0.57 -18.23
N GLY A 39 29.13 0.71 -18.04
CA GLY A 39 27.77 1.25 -18.04
C GLY A 39 27.00 1.08 -16.73
N GLY A 40 27.53 0.33 -15.75
CA GLY A 40 26.94 0.23 -14.41
C GLY A 40 27.39 1.38 -13.51
N ARG A 41 26.44 2.16 -12.96
CA ARG A 41 26.73 3.15 -11.92
C ARG A 41 26.57 2.50 -10.56
N THR A 42 27.64 2.51 -9.75
CA THR A 42 27.59 2.07 -8.35
C THR A 42 27.47 3.28 -7.45
N TYR A 43 26.43 3.31 -6.60
CA TYR A 43 26.24 4.36 -5.61
C TYR A 43 26.62 3.84 -4.23
N HIS A 44 27.47 4.59 -3.54
CA HIS A 44 27.82 4.33 -2.14
C HIS A 44 26.90 5.16 -1.26
N ILE A 45 25.98 4.49 -0.56
CA ILE A 45 25.10 5.14 0.41
C ILE A 45 25.70 4.88 1.80
N PRO A 46 26.07 5.92 2.58
CA PRO A 46 26.52 5.75 3.94
C PRO A 46 25.39 5.13 4.77
N ASN A 47 25.71 4.09 5.53
CA ASN A 47 24.74 3.48 6.43
C ASN A 47 24.53 4.37 7.66
N TYR A 48 23.51 5.26 7.62
CA TYR A 48 23.12 6.08 8.76
C TYR A 48 22.22 5.35 9.75
N ALA A 49 22.36 4.03 9.92
CA ALA A 49 21.66 3.32 10.98
C ALA A 49 21.94 4.00 12.32
N THR A 50 20.94 4.72 12.82
CA THR A 50 20.98 5.45 14.06
C THR A 50 21.20 4.45 15.19
N ARG A 51 22.42 4.47 15.72
CA ARG A 51 22.82 3.71 16.91
C ARG A 51 22.00 4.23 18.09
N TYR A 52 20.88 3.58 18.40
CA TYR A 52 20.12 3.87 19.62
C TYR A 52 20.84 3.22 20.80
N GLU A 53 21.80 3.94 21.39
CA GLU A 53 22.57 3.48 22.53
C GLU A 53 21.73 3.64 23.82
N LYS A 54 20.98 2.59 24.18
CA LYS A 54 20.28 2.54 25.46
C LYS A 54 21.32 2.24 26.55
N ARG A 55 21.69 3.26 27.32
CA ARG A 55 22.61 3.15 28.47
C ARG A 55 21.92 2.36 29.59
N SER A 56 22.03 1.04 29.54
CA SER A 56 21.68 0.15 30.65
C SER A 56 22.93 -0.12 31.49
N THR A 57 22.90 0.32 32.74
CA THR A 57 23.81 -0.11 33.78
C THR A 57 23.70 -1.62 33.99
N GLN A 58 24.85 -2.24 34.27
CA GLN A 58 25.09 -3.66 34.62
C GLN A 58 25.11 -4.73 33.51
N ARG A 59 26.32 -4.89 32.96
CA ARG A 59 27.13 -6.13 32.95
C ARG A 59 26.51 -7.38 32.33
N THR A 60 26.19 -7.33 31.02
CA THR A 60 26.27 -8.53 30.15
C THR A 60 26.69 -8.13 28.74
N ARG A 61 27.79 -8.70 28.23
CA ARG A 61 28.29 -8.50 26.86
C ARG A 61 27.35 -9.25 25.90
N GLN A 62 26.59 -8.53 25.09
CA GLN A 62 25.76 -9.11 24.03
C GLN A 62 26.27 -8.57 22.68
N THR A 63 26.96 -9.43 21.93
CA THR A 63 27.42 -9.15 20.57
C THR A 63 26.27 -9.40 19.61
N ILE A 64 25.75 -8.33 19.00
CA ILE A 64 24.77 -8.39 17.90
C ILE A 64 25.56 -8.42 16.60
N SER A 65 25.59 -9.58 15.94
CA SER A 65 26.16 -9.71 14.60
C SER A 65 25.14 -9.24 13.56
N SER A 66 25.24 -7.97 13.15
CA SER A 66 24.65 -7.49 11.90
C SER A 66 25.49 -8.00 10.73
N TYR A 67 24.86 -8.48 9.65
CA TYR A 67 25.53 -8.75 8.37
C TYR A 67 26.00 -7.43 7.73
N ALA A 68 27.08 -6.88 8.26
CA ALA A 68 27.91 -5.89 7.60
C ALA A 68 29.17 -6.62 7.10
N ASN A 69 29.57 -6.37 5.86
CA ASN A 69 30.88 -6.79 5.39
C ASN A 69 31.94 -6.01 6.21
N ASP A 70 32.70 -6.69 7.05
CA ASP A 70 33.55 -6.11 8.12
C ASP A 70 34.69 -5.17 7.64
N ARG A 71 34.81 -4.92 6.32
CA ARG A 71 35.82 -4.01 5.77
C ARG A 71 35.29 -2.71 5.21
N THR A 72 34.00 -2.61 4.90
CA THR A 72 33.43 -1.39 4.34
C THR A 72 31.97 -1.28 4.80
N ASN A 73 31.64 -0.30 5.64
CA ASN A 73 30.28 -0.02 6.10
C ASN A 73 29.37 0.55 4.97
N LEU A 74 29.44 -0.04 3.77
CA LEU A 74 28.85 0.44 2.54
C LEU A 74 27.90 -0.63 2.01
N ILE A 75 26.66 -0.22 1.74
CA ILE A 75 25.70 -1.02 0.98
C ILE A 75 26.00 -0.74 -0.50
N SER A 76 26.43 -1.75 -1.25
CA SER A 76 26.56 -1.63 -2.70
C SER A 76 25.23 -2.00 -3.36
N VAL A 77 24.57 -1.03 -3.97
CA VAL A 77 23.39 -1.27 -4.81
C VAL A 77 23.83 -1.23 -6.26
N THR A 78 23.77 -2.38 -6.94
CA THR A 78 24.01 -2.48 -8.39
C THR A 78 22.67 -2.49 -9.09
N PHE A 79 22.43 -1.51 -9.95
CA PHE A 79 21.30 -1.50 -10.86
C PHE A 79 21.73 -2.23 -12.14
N ASP A 80 21.16 -3.41 -12.36
CA ASP A 80 21.33 -4.12 -13.63
C ASP A 80 20.37 -3.46 -14.64
N GLU A 81 20.93 -2.68 -15.55
CA GLU A 81 20.16 -2.00 -16.58
C GLU A 81 19.92 -3.02 -17.70
N ASP A 82 18.75 -3.67 -17.70
CA ASP A 82 18.31 -4.67 -18.68
C ASP A 82 18.32 -4.09 -20.11
N ARG A 83 19.51 -4.07 -20.72
CA ARG A 83 19.78 -3.56 -22.08
C ARG A 83 19.21 -4.45 -23.19
N GLY A 84 18.58 -5.56 -22.84
CA GLY A 84 18.03 -6.54 -23.79
C GLY A 84 16.60 -6.23 -24.27
N SER A 85 15.75 -5.60 -23.44
CA SER A 85 14.32 -5.51 -23.75
C SER A 85 13.92 -4.31 -24.61
N GLN A 86 14.67 -3.21 -24.62
CA GLN A 86 14.28 -2.01 -25.38
C GLN A 86 14.44 -2.16 -26.91
N ARG A 87 15.40 -2.97 -27.38
CA ARG A 87 15.65 -3.10 -28.83
C ARG A 87 14.52 -3.84 -29.55
N ILE A 88 13.91 -4.82 -28.88
CA ILE A 88 12.81 -5.60 -29.45
C ILE A 88 11.54 -4.75 -29.55
N THR A 89 11.26 -3.91 -28.56
CA THR A 89 10.07 -3.04 -28.55
C THR A 89 10.12 -1.99 -29.67
N ILE A 90 11.29 -1.39 -29.92
CA ILE A 90 11.44 -0.40 -30.99
C ILE A 90 11.23 -1.03 -32.38
N ILE A 91 11.75 -2.25 -32.61
CA ILE A 91 11.55 -2.96 -33.89
C ILE A 91 10.07 -3.28 -34.11
N PHE A 92 9.35 -3.72 -33.07
CA PHE A 92 7.91 -4.00 -33.17
C PHE A 92 7.09 -2.74 -33.47
N ILE A 93 7.40 -1.60 -32.83
CA ILE A 93 6.70 -0.33 -33.08
C ILE A 93 6.96 0.15 -34.51
N LEU A 94 8.19 0.08 -35.01
CA LEU A 94 8.51 0.46 -36.38
C LEU A 94 7.84 -0.44 -37.42
N ALA A 95 7.74 -1.76 -37.17
CA ALA A 95 7.03 -2.68 -38.05
C ALA A 95 5.52 -2.37 -38.13
N ILE A 96 4.88 -2.04 -37.01
CA ILE A 96 3.46 -1.65 -36.97
C ILE A 96 3.23 -0.35 -37.74
N LEU A 97 4.11 0.65 -37.56
CA LEU A 97 4.02 1.92 -38.29
C LEU A 97 4.16 1.74 -39.81
N PHE A 98 5.05 0.84 -40.26
CA PHE A 98 5.20 0.51 -41.68
C PHE A 98 3.96 -0.18 -42.26
N ILE A 99 3.27 -1.03 -41.50
CA ILE A 99 2.04 -1.71 -41.94
C ILE A 99 0.88 -0.71 -42.06
N THR A 100 0.81 0.29 -41.15
CA THR A 100 -0.24 1.33 -41.21
C THR A 100 0.03 2.44 -42.24
N ALA A 101 1.25 2.52 -42.77
CA ALA A 101 1.65 3.53 -43.75
C ALA A 101 1.45 3.11 -45.21
N VAL A 102 0.83 1.96 -45.49
CA VAL A 102 0.37 1.63 -46.85
C VAL A 102 -0.80 2.56 -47.19
N PRO A 103 -0.66 3.49 -48.14
CA PRO A 103 -1.71 4.45 -48.44
C PRO A 103 -2.85 3.72 -49.14
N THR A 104 -3.99 3.57 -48.45
CA THR A 104 -5.27 3.31 -49.12
C THR A 104 -5.67 4.59 -49.87
N TRP A 105 -5.09 4.78 -51.04
CA TRP A 105 -5.64 5.63 -52.09
C TRP A 105 -6.93 4.99 -52.61
N MET A 106 -8.03 5.20 -51.90
CA MET A 106 -9.36 5.22 -52.51
C MET A 106 -10.03 6.50 -52.05
N GLY A 107 -10.27 7.37 -53.02
CA GLY A 107 -10.79 8.71 -52.82
C GLY A 107 -12.20 8.71 -52.21
N VAL A 108 -12.41 9.63 -51.28
CA VAL A 108 -13.74 10.00 -50.80
C VAL A 108 -14.09 11.35 -51.45
N PRO A 109 -15.23 11.49 -52.13
CA PRO A 109 -15.64 12.75 -52.73
C PRO A 109 -16.03 13.76 -51.63
N SER A 110 -15.56 14.99 -51.84
CA SER A 110 -15.88 16.19 -51.07
C SER A 110 -17.39 16.46 -51.06
N LEU A 111 -18.00 16.45 -49.87
CA LEU A 111 -19.30 17.07 -49.64
C LEU A 111 -19.05 18.44 -49.00
N SER A 112 -19.26 19.48 -49.80
CA SER A 112 -19.30 20.88 -49.39
C SER A 112 -20.42 21.09 -48.37
N GLN A 113 -20.07 21.47 -47.14
CA GLN A 113 -21.04 21.93 -46.16
C GLN A 113 -20.77 23.41 -45.83
N HIS A 114 -21.65 24.24 -46.38
CA HIS A 114 -21.81 25.66 -46.10
C HIS A 114 -21.86 25.94 -44.59
N TYR A 115 -20.87 26.65 -44.07
CA TYR A 115 -20.97 27.35 -42.78
C TYR A 115 -21.37 28.80 -43.03
N GLY A 116 -22.56 29.18 -42.55
CA GLY A 116 -23.00 30.58 -42.49
C GLY A 116 -22.34 31.33 -41.33
N PRO A 117 -22.22 32.67 -41.42
CA PRO A 117 -21.56 33.48 -40.40
C PRO A 117 -22.47 33.67 -39.17
N PHE A 118 -21.97 33.27 -38.00
CA PHE A 118 -22.57 33.55 -36.70
C PHE A 118 -22.27 35.02 -36.31
N LYS A 119 -23.31 35.83 -36.18
CA LYS A 119 -23.23 37.23 -35.73
C LYS A 119 -22.96 37.29 -34.23
N THR A 120 -21.82 37.87 -33.86
CA THR A 120 -21.52 38.29 -32.48
C THR A 120 -22.28 39.58 -32.20
N THR A 121 -23.19 39.57 -31.21
CA THR A 121 -23.85 40.77 -30.72
C THR A 121 -22.94 41.46 -29.70
N GLU A 122 -22.35 42.59 -30.11
CA GLU A 122 -21.79 43.58 -29.20
C GLU A 122 -22.91 44.21 -28.37
N ARG A 123 -22.74 44.27 -27.05
CA ARG A 123 -23.57 45.06 -26.15
C ARG A 123 -22.72 46.20 -25.60
N HIS A 124 -22.89 47.36 -26.19
CA HIS A 124 -22.26 48.60 -25.77
C HIS A 124 -23.08 49.32 -24.70
N SER A 125 -22.33 49.87 -23.73
CA SER A 125 -22.54 51.13 -22.99
C SER A 125 -23.72 51.31 -22.04
N GLY A 126 -23.37 51.76 -20.83
CA GLY A 126 -24.24 52.38 -19.85
C GLY A 126 -23.39 52.99 -18.74
N GLU A 127 -22.65 54.05 -19.08
CA GLU A 127 -21.90 54.91 -18.17
C GLU A 127 -22.84 56.01 -17.66
N SER A 128 -22.92 56.20 -16.34
CA SER A 128 -23.56 57.36 -15.72
C SER A 128 -22.76 57.83 -14.51
N ASN A 129 -22.28 59.07 -14.59
CA ASN A 129 -21.63 59.83 -13.54
C ASN A 129 -22.65 60.58 -12.65
N GLY A 130 -22.27 60.83 -11.40
CA GLY A 130 -22.85 61.84 -10.49
C GLY A 130 -23.22 61.27 -9.11
N SER A 131 -22.39 61.40 -8.06
CA SER A 131 -22.32 62.52 -7.07
C SER A 131 -23.60 62.61 -6.21
N SER A 132 -23.63 62.66 -4.87
CA SER A 132 -22.67 63.01 -3.80
C SER A 132 -23.17 62.43 -2.44
N ASP A 133 -22.26 62.31 -1.47
CA ASP A 133 -22.40 62.42 -0.01
C ASP A 133 -23.59 61.76 0.73
N LEU A 134 -23.27 60.82 1.64
CA LEU A 134 -23.52 60.92 3.11
C LEU A 134 -23.15 59.60 3.83
N ASP A 135 -22.34 59.72 4.87
CA ASP A 135 -22.13 58.90 6.07
C ASP A 135 -22.09 57.34 6.03
N SER A 136 -20.97 56.83 6.57
CA SER A 136 -20.71 55.48 7.14
C SER A 136 -21.96 54.70 7.60
N PRO A 137 -22.05 53.37 7.31
CA PRO A 137 -21.13 52.37 7.87
C PRO A 137 -20.86 51.21 6.87
N LEU A 138 -19.99 51.45 5.89
CA LEU A 138 -19.82 50.59 4.72
C LEU A 138 -18.79 49.45 4.86
N ASP A 139 -18.17 49.29 6.04
CA ASP A 139 -17.17 48.25 6.29
C ASP A 139 -17.72 46.95 6.92
N HIS A 140 -18.96 46.95 7.43
CA HIS A 140 -19.60 45.73 7.96
C HIS A 140 -20.40 44.96 6.89
N ALA A 141 -21.06 45.66 5.96
CA ALA A 141 -21.84 45.02 4.91
C ALA A 141 -20.97 44.27 3.89
N ARG A 142 -19.79 44.81 3.54
CA ARG A 142 -18.86 44.19 2.59
C ARG A 142 -18.24 42.89 3.11
N THR A 143 -18.00 42.81 4.41
CA THR A 143 -17.45 41.62 5.07
C THR A 143 -18.50 40.51 5.16
N ILE A 144 -19.77 40.86 5.38
CA ILE A 144 -20.90 39.92 5.40
C ILE A 144 -21.12 39.31 4.01
N ASP A 145 -21.09 40.09 2.92
CA ASP A 145 -21.22 39.56 1.55
C ASP A 145 -20.03 38.67 1.14
N VAL A 146 -18.81 39.00 1.57
CA VAL A 146 -17.63 38.17 1.33
C VAL A 146 -17.71 36.87 2.13
N GLN A 147 -18.11 36.90 3.40
CA GLN A 147 -18.32 35.68 4.20
C GLN A 147 -19.48 34.83 3.69
N GLN A 148 -20.61 35.42 3.27
CA GLN A 148 -21.71 34.67 2.67
C GLN A 148 -21.35 34.07 1.32
N SER A 149 -20.55 34.75 0.49
CA SER A 149 -20.05 34.17 -0.77
C SER A 149 -19.05 33.01 -0.55
N GLN A 150 -18.23 33.07 0.50
CA GLN A 150 -17.31 31.99 0.88
C GLN A 150 -18.03 30.80 1.54
N VAL A 151 -18.99 31.06 2.43
CA VAL A 151 -19.84 30.03 3.04
C VAL A 151 -20.71 29.35 1.99
N ASN A 152 -21.29 30.10 1.05
CA ASN A 152 -22.05 29.53 -0.07
C ASN A 152 -21.15 28.75 -1.04
N LYS A 153 -19.89 29.17 -1.29
CA LYS A 153 -18.94 28.37 -2.08
C LYS A 153 -18.56 27.06 -1.38
N HIS A 154 -18.33 27.08 -0.06
CA HIS A 154 -18.06 25.87 0.71
C HIS A 154 -19.29 24.97 0.82
N GLN A 155 -20.49 25.53 0.95
CA GLN A 155 -21.74 24.78 0.98
C GLN A 155 -22.09 24.18 -0.38
N LEU A 156 -21.97 24.92 -1.49
CA LEU A 156 -22.16 24.37 -2.84
C LEU A 156 -21.12 23.29 -3.18
N GLN A 157 -19.85 23.44 -2.75
CA GLN A 157 -18.86 22.36 -2.89
C GLN A 157 -19.20 21.12 -2.07
N SER A 158 -19.92 21.27 -0.95
CA SER A 158 -20.37 20.13 -0.13
C SER A 158 -21.67 19.50 -0.62
N GLN A 159 -22.49 20.23 -1.39
CA GLN A 159 -23.80 19.80 -1.87
C GLN A 159 -23.80 19.23 -3.30
N ASP A 160 -22.74 19.45 -4.09
CA ASP A 160 -22.55 18.77 -5.38
C ASP A 160 -21.85 17.41 -5.22
N LYS A 161 -22.10 16.72 -4.11
CA LYS A 161 -22.14 15.24 -4.13
C LYS A 161 -23.41 14.84 -4.87
N THR A 162 -23.43 15.11 -6.16
CA THR A 162 -24.15 14.23 -7.09
C THR A 162 -23.76 12.82 -6.67
N SER A 163 -24.71 12.10 -6.08
CA SER A 163 -24.55 10.71 -5.65
C SER A 163 -24.45 9.88 -6.92
N TRP A 164 -23.31 9.98 -7.60
CA TRP A 164 -22.92 9.05 -8.63
C TRP A 164 -23.09 7.68 -8.00
N ASN A 165 -23.91 6.82 -8.60
CA ASN A 165 -24.20 5.48 -8.10
C ASN A 165 -22.98 4.56 -8.36
N VAL A 166 -21.83 5.02 -7.88
CA VAL A 166 -20.54 4.35 -7.92
C VAL A 166 -20.67 3.18 -6.98
N THR A 167 -20.59 2.01 -7.57
CA THR A 167 -20.78 0.75 -6.86
C THR A 167 -19.71 -0.22 -7.30
N TRP A 168 -19.48 -1.24 -6.48
CA TRP A 168 -18.67 -2.37 -6.89
C TRP A 168 -19.51 -3.34 -7.70
N SER A 169 -18.90 -3.94 -8.72
CA SER A 169 -19.43 -5.14 -9.35
C SER A 169 -19.56 -6.27 -8.33
N LYS A 170 -20.26 -7.35 -8.71
CA LYS A 170 -20.31 -8.57 -7.90
C LYS A 170 -18.87 -9.01 -7.52
N PRO A 171 -18.55 -9.19 -6.23
CA PRO A 171 -17.24 -9.66 -5.81
C PRO A 171 -16.97 -11.07 -6.33
N GLU A 172 -15.83 -11.24 -6.98
CA GLU A 172 -15.31 -12.50 -7.47
C GLU A 172 -14.33 -13.08 -6.46
N VAL A 173 -14.54 -14.34 -6.09
CA VAL A 173 -13.69 -15.05 -5.15
C VAL A 173 -12.50 -15.69 -5.87
N SER A 174 -11.30 -15.54 -5.31
CA SER A 174 -10.11 -16.25 -5.79
C SER A 174 -10.30 -17.76 -5.65
N GLN A 175 -9.88 -18.53 -6.65
CA GLN A 175 -9.88 -20.00 -6.56
C GLN A 175 -8.84 -20.52 -5.56
N THR A 176 -7.83 -19.70 -5.26
CA THR A 176 -6.72 -20.04 -4.36
C THR A 176 -6.80 -19.23 -3.07
N CYS A 177 -6.33 -19.83 -1.98
CA CYS A 177 -6.21 -19.15 -0.70
C CYS A 177 -5.08 -18.11 -0.74
N HIS A 178 -5.32 -16.96 -0.10
CA HIS A 178 -4.30 -15.93 0.02
C HIS A 178 -3.30 -16.28 1.13
N GLY A 179 -3.80 -16.89 2.22
CA GLY A 179 -3.03 -17.40 3.35
C GLY A 179 -3.94 -18.21 4.28
N PHE A 180 -3.42 -18.60 5.44
CA PHE A 180 -4.16 -19.36 6.43
C PHE A 180 -5.44 -18.63 6.85
N GLY A 181 -6.59 -19.30 6.69
CA GLY A 181 -7.91 -18.79 7.00
C GLY A 181 -8.30 -17.54 6.22
N THR A 182 -7.64 -17.23 5.09
CA THR A 182 -7.90 -15.99 4.34
C THR A 182 -7.99 -16.22 2.83
N ARG A 183 -8.92 -15.48 2.22
CA ARG A 183 -9.22 -15.57 0.79
C ARG A 183 -9.25 -14.19 0.17
N GLN A 184 -8.75 -14.09 -1.06
CA GLN A 184 -8.80 -12.85 -1.82
C GLN A 184 -10.12 -12.75 -2.58
N TYR A 185 -10.74 -11.59 -2.52
CA TYR A 185 -11.87 -11.18 -3.34
C TYR A 185 -11.47 -10.01 -4.22
N THR A 186 -12.02 -9.95 -5.42
CA THR A 186 -11.80 -8.82 -6.33
C THR A 186 -13.11 -8.34 -6.94
N ALA A 187 -13.22 -7.05 -7.19
CA ALA A 187 -14.38 -6.45 -7.83
C ALA A 187 -13.93 -5.22 -8.64
N ASN A 188 -14.68 -4.90 -9.69
CA ASN A 188 -14.44 -3.71 -10.49
C ASN A 188 -15.38 -2.59 -10.06
N LEU A 189 -14.87 -1.37 -10.00
CA LEU A 189 -15.68 -0.19 -9.74
C LEU A 189 -16.47 0.16 -11.01
N VAL A 190 -17.78 0.35 -10.87
CA VAL A 190 -18.68 0.69 -11.98
C VAL A 190 -19.29 2.07 -11.78
N ASN A 191 -19.76 2.68 -12.87
CA ASN A 191 -20.39 4.00 -12.91
C ASN A 191 -19.49 5.14 -12.37
N LEU A 192 -18.17 4.99 -12.47
CA LEU A 192 -17.23 6.03 -12.08
C LEU A 192 -17.23 7.16 -13.13
N PRO A 193 -17.58 8.40 -12.75
CA PRO A 193 -17.52 9.52 -13.68
C PRO A 193 -16.10 9.76 -14.17
N PHE A 194 -15.93 10.16 -15.43
CA PHE A 194 -14.60 10.43 -16.02
C PHE A 194 -13.80 11.50 -15.26
N PHE A 195 -14.48 12.47 -14.66
CA PHE A 195 -13.87 13.56 -13.88
C PHE A 195 -13.71 13.24 -12.38
N ALA A 196 -14.23 12.10 -11.91
CA ALA A 196 -14.11 11.73 -10.51
C ALA A 196 -12.71 11.18 -10.18
N SER A 197 -12.25 11.47 -8.96
CA SER A 197 -11.03 10.86 -8.42
C SER A 197 -11.26 9.36 -8.21
N TRP A 198 -10.62 8.56 -9.05
CA TRP A 198 -10.74 7.10 -9.00
C TRP A 198 -10.18 6.52 -7.70
N GLU A 199 -9.16 7.16 -7.12
CA GLU A 199 -8.54 6.76 -5.86
C GLU A 199 -9.52 6.96 -4.70
N ASP A 200 -10.17 8.12 -4.64
CA ASP A 200 -11.15 8.43 -3.60
C ASP A 200 -12.37 7.51 -3.70
N ALA A 201 -12.85 7.27 -4.92
CA ALA A 201 -13.95 6.36 -5.15
C ALA A 201 -13.58 4.92 -4.77
N CYS A 202 -12.37 4.45 -5.11
CA CYS A 202 -11.90 3.13 -4.72
C CYS A 202 -11.79 2.96 -3.20
N ARG A 203 -11.28 3.98 -2.50
CA ARG A 203 -11.04 3.90 -1.05
C ARG A 203 -12.32 4.03 -0.22
N ASN A 204 -13.33 4.75 -0.72
CA ASN A 204 -14.48 5.14 0.08
C ASN A 204 -15.79 4.45 -0.32
N THR A 205 -15.82 3.71 -1.43
CA THR A 205 -17.02 2.95 -1.84
C THR A 205 -17.08 1.63 -1.07
N PRO A 206 -18.14 1.37 -0.27
CA PRO A 206 -18.26 0.13 0.48
C PRO A 206 -18.68 -1.05 -0.41
N VAL A 207 -18.22 -2.25 -0.08
CA VAL A 207 -18.61 -3.52 -0.72
C VAL A 207 -19.21 -4.48 0.31
N VAL A 208 -20.12 -5.35 -0.11
CA VAL A 208 -20.66 -6.43 0.73
C VAL A 208 -20.06 -7.76 0.26
N ILE A 209 -19.35 -8.46 1.14
CA ILE A 209 -18.74 -9.78 0.87
C ILE A 209 -19.19 -10.73 1.99
N GLY A 210 -19.89 -11.81 1.63
CA GLY A 210 -20.37 -12.81 2.60
C GLY A 210 -21.31 -12.23 3.67
N GLY A 211 -22.07 -11.18 3.35
CA GLY A 211 -22.98 -10.50 4.29
C GLY A 211 -22.33 -9.44 5.18
N ALA A 212 -21.00 -9.32 5.16
CA ALA A 212 -20.27 -8.27 5.87
C ALA A 212 -19.91 -7.11 4.94
N THR A 213 -20.02 -5.88 5.46
CA THR A 213 -19.68 -4.65 4.73
C THR A 213 -18.23 -4.25 4.97
N TYR A 214 -17.46 -4.09 3.90
CA TYR A 214 -16.07 -3.63 3.91
C TYR A 214 -15.98 -2.26 3.26
N ILE A 215 -15.55 -1.26 4.02
CA ILE A 215 -15.43 0.12 3.53
C ILE A 215 -14.15 0.30 2.69
N HIS A 216 -13.04 -0.29 3.13
CA HIS A 216 -11.74 -0.08 2.52
C HIS A 216 -11.21 -1.37 1.87
N PRO A 217 -10.87 -1.34 0.57
CA PRO A 217 -10.12 -2.43 -0.04
C PRO A 217 -8.69 -2.50 0.51
N SER A 218 -8.12 -3.71 0.53
CA SER A 218 -6.70 -3.93 0.84
C SER A 218 -5.77 -3.35 -0.22
N ALA A 219 -6.23 -3.32 -1.48
CA ALA A 219 -5.51 -2.67 -2.58
C ALA A 219 -6.47 -2.15 -3.65
N CYS A 220 -6.05 -1.09 -4.33
CA CYS A 220 -6.74 -0.45 -5.44
C CYS A 220 -5.80 -0.41 -6.65
N GLU A 221 -6.24 -0.92 -7.79
CA GLU A 221 -5.45 -0.97 -9.01
C GLU A 221 -6.22 -0.31 -10.15
N LYS A 222 -5.55 0.58 -10.90
CA LYS A 222 -6.11 1.14 -12.12
C LYS A 222 -5.62 0.33 -13.31
N GLY A 223 -6.55 -0.27 -14.03
CA GLY A 223 -6.28 -0.99 -15.27
C GLY A 223 -5.76 -0.04 -16.35
N TRP A 224 -4.77 -0.52 -17.11
CA TRP A 224 -4.13 0.23 -18.19
C TRP A 224 -5.13 0.63 -19.28
N LEU A 225 -5.99 -0.31 -19.70
CA LEU A 225 -7.00 -0.07 -20.73
C LEU A 225 -8.31 0.44 -20.10
N PHE A 226 -8.79 1.60 -20.56
CA PHE A 226 -10.08 2.21 -20.21
C PHE A 226 -10.26 2.65 -18.74
N GLY A 227 -9.18 2.75 -17.97
CA GLY A 227 -9.23 3.31 -16.61
C GLY A 227 -10.11 2.55 -15.63
N ARG A 228 -10.36 1.25 -15.88
CA ARG A 228 -11.13 0.39 -14.96
C ARG A 228 -10.41 0.30 -13.62
N VAL A 229 -11.12 0.55 -12.53
CA VAL A 229 -10.58 0.44 -11.18
C VAL A 229 -10.94 -0.92 -10.62
N LYS A 230 -9.96 -1.66 -10.13
CA LYS A 230 -10.12 -2.96 -9.48
C LYS A 230 -9.77 -2.86 -8.01
N GLY A 231 -10.69 -3.24 -7.15
CA GLY A 231 -10.47 -3.40 -5.72
C GLY A 231 -10.08 -4.84 -5.39
N ARG A 232 -9.24 -5.00 -4.36
CA ARG A 232 -8.89 -6.30 -3.77
C ARG A 232 -9.15 -6.28 -2.27
N TRP A 233 -9.75 -7.34 -1.74
CA TRP A 233 -9.98 -7.54 -0.31
C TRP A 233 -9.41 -8.89 0.13
N ILE A 234 -8.71 -8.91 1.25
CA ILE A 234 -8.30 -10.15 1.92
C ILE A 234 -9.26 -10.36 3.09
N VAL A 235 -10.14 -11.33 2.95
CA VAL A 235 -11.23 -11.60 3.90
C VAL A 235 -10.94 -12.91 4.63
N LYS A 236 -11.23 -12.95 5.93
CA LYS A 236 -11.18 -14.20 6.69
C LYS A 236 -12.24 -15.15 6.14
N SER A 237 -11.83 -16.34 5.75
CA SER A 237 -12.72 -17.39 5.28
C SER A 237 -12.79 -18.47 6.36
N GLU A 238 -14.02 -18.88 6.68
CA GLU A 238 -14.31 -20.04 7.52
C GLU A 238 -14.33 -21.35 6.71
N ASP A 239 -14.06 -21.28 5.40
CA ASP A 239 -13.97 -22.46 4.54
C ASP A 239 -12.81 -23.35 5.03
N GLU A 240 -13.09 -24.63 5.28
CA GLU A 240 -12.06 -25.63 5.58
C GLU A 240 -10.97 -25.71 4.50
N VAL A 241 -11.29 -25.22 3.30
CA VAL A 241 -10.38 -25.12 2.15
C VAL A 241 -9.14 -24.29 2.45
N CYS A 242 -9.25 -23.18 3.18
CA CYS A 242 -8.11 -22.30 3.48
C CYS A 242 -7.49 -22.57 4.85
N LEU A 243 -7.72 -23.75 5.42
CA LEU A 243 -7.21 -24.15 6.73
C LEU A 243 -6.26 -25.35 6.60
N PRO A 244 -5.09 -25.19 5.95
CA PRO A 244 -4.06 -26.22 6.00
C PRO A 244 -3.57 -26.38 7.44
N HIS A 245 -2.97 -27.52 7.74
CA HIS A 245 -2.39 -27.77 9.07
C HIS A 245 -1.05 -28.46 8.92
N TRP A 246 -0.23 -28.32 9.95
CA TRP A 246 1.05 -29.00 10.02
C TRP A 246 0.86 -30.45 10.41
N GLY A 247 1.65 -31.35 9.81
CA GLY A 247 1.84 -32.70 10.34
C GLY A 247 2.54 -32.67 11.70
N THR A 248 2.81 -33.85 12.26
CA THR A 248 3.52 -33.97 13.53
C THR A 248 4.88 -33.27 13.46
N PRO A 249 5.16 -32.28 14.34
CA PRO A 249 6.47 -31.65 14.41
C PRO A 249 7.54 -32.67 14.77
N LYS A 250 8.62 -32.71 13.99
CA LYS A 250 9.79 -33.54 14.27
C LYS A 250 10.85 -32.69 14.95
N ASP A 251 11.25 -33.08 16.16
CA ASP A 251 12.41 -32.52 16.84
C ASP A 251 13.69 -32.92 16.10
N LYS A 252 14.52 -31.94 15.78
CA LYS A 252 15.81 -32.10 15.08
C LYS A 252 17.00 -31.86 16.02
N GLY A 253 16.76 -31.66 17.31
CA GLY A 253 17.75 -31.33 18.31
C GLY A 253 18.08 -29.85 18.38
N CYS A 254 19.17 -29.51 19.03
CA CYS A 254 19.61 -28.14 19.23
C CYS A 254 20.20 -27.57 17.94
N SER A 255 19.90 -26.30 17.64
CA SER A 255 20.40 -25.63 16.42
C SER A 255 21.94 -25.53 16.44
N SER A 256 22.53 -25.32 17.62
CA SER A 256 23.94 -25.54 17.92
C SER A 256 24.13 -25.72 19.44
N ALA A 257 25.30 -26.22 19.87
CA ALA A 257 25.62 -26.36 21.30
C ALA A 257 25.67 -24.98 21.99
N GLY A 258 24.92 -24.81 23.07
CA GLY A 258 24.81 -23.55 23.81
C GLY A 258 23.95 -22.48 23.12
N SER A 259 23.21 -22.84 22.07
CA SER A 259 22.34 -21.89 21.34
C SER A 259 21.09 -21.49 22.13
N GLN A 260 20.70 -22.29 23.12
CA GLN A 260 19.39 -22.19 23.77
C GLN A 260 18.22 -22.23 22.77
N ARG A 261 18.40 -22.87 21.60
CA ARG A 261 17.38 -23.03 20.57
C ARG A 261 17.30 -24.48 20.11
N ARG A 262 16.08 -25.01 20.07
CA ARG A 262 15.74 -26.34 19.56
C ARG A 262 15.01 -26.22 18.23
N HIS A 263 15.41 -27.05 17.28
CA HIS A 263 14.96 -27.00 15.89
C HIS A 263 13.83 -28.01 15.66
N PHE A 264 12.72 -27.54 15.07
CA PHE A 264 11.58 -28.37 14.70
C PHE A 264 11.27 -28.25 13.22
N GLU A 265 10.83 -29.34 12.61
CA GLU A 265 10.41 -29.38 11.21
C GLU A 265 9.07 -30.11 11.07
N ALA A 266 8.17 -29.57 10.25
CA ALA A 266 6.88 -30.19 9.95
C ALA A 266 6.49 -29.94 8.49
N ARG A 267 5.83 -30.92 7.87
CA ARG A 267 5.26 -30.81 6.52
C ARG A 267 3.89 -30.14 6.62
N LEU A 268 3.61 -29.21 5.71
CA LEU A 268 2.28 -28.61 5.55
C LEU A 268 1.37 -29.57 4.80
N LEU A 269 0.21 -29.87 5.37
CA LEU A 269 -0.77 -30.82 4.85
C LEU A 269 -2.02 -30.09 4.36
N ARG A 270 -2.85 -30.80 3.56
CA ARG A 270 -4.08 -30.29 2.93
C ARG A 270 -3.87 -29.08 2.00
N LEU A 271 -2.76 -29.05 1.28
CA LEU A 271 -2.56 -28.11 0.18
C LEU A 271 -3.27 -28.60 -1.08
N LYS A 272 -3.97 -27.72 -1.77
CA LYS A 272 -4.56 -28.00 -3.09
C LYS A 272 -3.63 -27.57 -4.22
N ASP A 273 -3.83 -28.16 -5.39
CA ASP A 273 -3.10 -27.78 -6.59
C ASP A 273 -3.42 -26.33 -6.98
N GLY A 274 -2.37 -25.58 -7.36
CA GLY A 274 -2.47 -24.17 -7.73
C GLY A 274 -2.52 -23.19 -6.56
N GLU A 275 -2.56 -23.63 -5.29
CA GLU A 275 -2.49 -22.73 -4.15
C GLU A 275 -1.13 -22.05 -4.01
N ASN A 276 -1.12 -20.86 -3.39
CA ASN A 276 0.12 -20.21 -3.00
C ASN A 276 0.69 -20.90 -1.74
N ARG A 277 1.34 -22.05 -1.97
CA ARG A 277 1.87 -22.93 -0.91
C ARG A 277 2.81 -22.20 0.05
N MET A 278 3.59 -21.25 -0.47
CA MET A 278 4.51 -20.45 0.33
C MET A 278 3.81 -19.44 1.22
N ALA A 279 2.79 -18.74 0.71
CA ALA A 279 1.98 -17.84 1.53
C ALA A 279 1.27 -18.61 2.66
N LEU A 280 0.75 -19.81 2.37
CA LEU A 280 0.16 -20.70 3.37
C LEU A 280 1.19 -21.15 4.40
N CYS A 281 2.39 -21.53 3.99
CA CYS A 281 3.47 -21.89 4.90
C CYS A 281 3.81 -20.77 5.90
N TRP A 282 3.92 -19.52 5.45
CA TRP A 282 4.26 -18.39 6.31
C TRP A 282 3.15 -17.95 7.27
N THR A 283 1.90 -18.34 7.00
CA THR A 283 0.73 -17.85 7.73
C THR A 283 0.04 -18.93 8.57
N THR A 284 0.37 -20.21 8.36
CA THR A 284 -0.24 -21.32 9.10
C THR A 284 0.40 -21.46 10.49
N PRO A 285 -0.36 -21.30 11.59
CA PRO A 285 0.17 -21.47 12.93
C PRO A 285 0.39 -22.95 13.26
N ILE A 286 1.30 -23.23 14.18
CA ILE A 286 1.54 -24.58 14.72
C ILE A 286 1.48 -24.56 16.25
N PHE A 287 1.27 -25.71 16.88
CA PHE A 287 1.48 -25.89 18.31
C PHE A 287 2.72 -26.76 18.54
N ILE A 288 3.70 -26.23 19.27
CA ILE A 288 4.91 -26.97 19.67
C ILE A 288 4.94 -26.98 21.20
N HIS A 289 4.97 -28.18 21.80
CA HIS A 289 4.87 -28.37 23.26
C HIS A 289 3.71 -27.59 23.92
N GLY A 290 2.54 -27.59 23.27
CA GLY A 290 1.34 -26.91 23.75
C GLY A 290 1.36 -25.38 23.61
N ARG A 291 2.40 -24.79 23.02
CA ARG A 291 2.50 -23.34 22.78
C ARG A 291 2.20 -23.02 21.31
N PRO A 292 1.32 -22.04 21.02
CA PRO A 292 1.08 -21.60 19.66
C PRO A 292 2.30 -20.83 19.14
N VAL A 293 2.79 -21.22 17.96
CA VAL A 293 3.84 -20.52 17.23
C VAL A 293 3.23 -19.99 15.93
N PRO A 294 3.14 -18.66 15.75
CA PRO A 294 2.29 -18.06 14.72
C PRO A 294 2.78 -18.30 13.29
N LYS A 295 4.10 -18.45 13.10
CA LYS A 295 4.73 -18.68 11.80
C LYS A 295 6.03 -19.45 11.96
N PRO A 296 6.48 -20.18 10.92
CA PRO A 296 7.82 -20.75 10.88
C PRO A 296 8.91 -19.66 10.85
N ALA A 297 10.11 -20.04 11.26
CA ALA A 297 11.34 -19.29 11.04
C ALA A 297 11.77 -19.34 9.57
N SER A 298 11.55 -20.47 8.90
CA SER A 298 11.72 -20.59 7.45
C SER A 298 10.75 -21.57 6.81
N CYS A 299 10.47 -21.34 5.52
CA CYS A 299 9.64 -22.18 4.68
C CYS A 299 10.47 -22.72 3.51
N ARG A 300 10.37 -24.01 3.23
CA ARG A 300 11.12 -24.67 2.14
C ARG A 300 10.22 -25.61 1.35
N GLU A 301 10.40 -25.64 0.04
CA GLU A 301 9.75 -26.64 -0.81
C GLU A 301 10.66 -27.86 -0.97
N GLY A 302 10.12 -29.05 -0.79
CA GLY A 302 10.79 -30.33 -0.97
C GLY A 302 9.99 -31.24 -1.89
N ILE A 303 10.54 -32.42 -2.19
CA ILE A 303 9.94 -33.41 -3.11
C ILE A 303 8.51 -33.79 -2.68
N TRP A 304 8.26 -33.79 -1.38
CA TRP A 304 6.96 -34.13 -0.81
C TRP A 304 6.09 -32.89 -0.50
N GLY A 305 6.46 -31.69 -0.94
CA GLY A 305 5.69 -30.46 -0.69
C GLY A 305 6.39 -29.51 0.27
N VAL A 306 5.63 -28.64 0.93
CA VAL A 306 6.20 -27.52 1.70
C VAL A 306 6.42 -27.89 3.16
N TYR A 307 7.57 -27.48 3.69
CA TYR A 307 8.00 -27.70 5.05
C TYR A 307 8.19 -26.36 5.76
N GLY A 308 7.68 -26.29 6.99
CA GLY A 308 7.98 -25.23 7.93
C GLY A 308 9.07 -25.67 8.88
N VAL A 309 9.88 -24.70 9.29
CA VAL A 309 10.99 -24.89 10.20
C VAL A 309 10.88 -23.87 11.32
N TRP A 310 11.03 -24.29 12.57
CA TRP A 310 10.96 -23.42 13.75
C TRP A 310 12.18 -23.61 14.63
N ASP A 311 12.76 -22.50 15.10
CA ASP A 311 13.73 -22.52 16.19
C ASP A 311 13.03 -21.99 17.45
N VAL A 312 12.75 -22.86 18.40
CA VAL A 312 12.05 -22.54 19.65
C VAL A 312 13.08 -22.42 20.77
N GLU A 313 12.88 -21.47 21.68
CA GLU A 313 13.75 -21.30 22.85
C GLU A 313 13.69 -22.53 23.75
N ASP A 314 14.87 -23.04 24.09
CA ASP A 314 15.04 -24.22 24.93
C ASP A 314 16.33 -24.10 25.74
N ALA A 315 16.22 -23.94 27.05
CA ALA A 315 17.36 -23.75 27.93
C ALA A 315 18.29 -24.98 28.01
N ALA A 316 17.85 -26.15 27.52
CA ALA A 316 18.65 -27.36 27.52
C ALA A 316 19.67 -27.45 26.37
N CYS A 317 19.74 -26.47 25.45
CA CYS A 317 20.47 -26.57 24.17
C CYS A 317 21.86 -25.92 24.05
#